data_AF-J3ND67-F1
#
_entry.id   AF-J3ND67-F1
#
_cell.length_a   1.000
_cell.length_b   1.000
_cell.length_c   1.000
_cell.angle_alpha   90.00
_cell.angle_beta   90.00
_cell.angle_gamma   90.00
#
_symmetry.space_group_name_H-M   'P 1'
#
loop_
_entity.id
_entity.type
_entity.pdbx_description
1 polymer ?
#
loop_
_entity_poly.entity_id
_entity_poly.type
_entity_poly.pdbx_seq_one_letter_code
_entity_poly.pdbx_strand_id
1 'polypeptide(L)'
;MLMQLLLVASAVAAFVVGYAVADFQLMLLVYAGGVVLTALVTVPNWPFFNRHPLKWLEAAEADRHPRPPQPPASATGELSWKAYLLYEELKIVWHALRKVAKHQGRHLAPSIHALL
;
A
#
# COMPACT_ATOMS: atom_id res chain seq x y z
N MET A 1 3.83 9.61 6.97
CA MET A 1 5.30 9.52 7.11
C MET A 1 5.74 9.32 8.55
N LEU A 2 5.47 10.26 9.48
CA LEU A 2 5.88 10.11 10.89
C LEU A 2 5.37 8.82 11.57
N MET A 3 4.06 8.52 11.43
CA MET A 3 3.46 7.31 12.00
C MET A 3 4.13 6.02 11.50
N GLN A 4 4.37 5.93 10.20
CA GLN A 4 5.04 4.76 9.61
C GLN A 4 6.45 4.58 10.15
N LEU A 5 7.21 5.67 10.30
CA LEU A 5 8.57 5.61 10.84
C LEU A 5 8.58 5.06 12.27
N LEU A 6 7.68 5.55 13.13
CA LEU A 6 7.58 5.10 14.52
C LEU A 6 7.18 3.62 14.61
N LEU A 7 6.20 3.19 13.81
CA LEU A 7 5.76 1.79 13.79
C LEU A 7 6.87 0.86 13.29
N VAL A 8 7.54 1.20 12.19
CA VAL A 8 8.64 0.39 11.66
C VAL A 8 9.81 0.33 12.65
N ALA A 9 10.18 1.46 13.25
CA ALA A 9 11.23 1.50 14.28
C ALA A 9 10.87 0.60 15.48
N SER A 10 9.63 0.67 15.96
CA SER A 10 9.17 -0.20 17.05
C SER A 10 9.12 -1.67 16.67
N ALA A 11 8.77 -2.01 15.42
CA ALA A 11 8.76 -3.39 14.94
C ALA A 11 10.18 -3.98 14.90
N VAL A 12 11.15 -3.21 14.39
CA VAL A 12 12.55 -3.61 14.38
C VAL A 12 13.09 -3.77 15.81
N ALA A 13 12.81 -2.82 16.71
CA ALA A 13 13.24 -2.90 18.10
C ALA A 13 12.62 -4.11 18.82
N ALA A 14 11.31 -4.33 18.66
CA ALA A 14 10.60 -5.47 19.22
C ALA A 14 11.19 -6.80 18.71
N PHE A 15 11.45 -6.89 17.41
CA PHE A 15 12.04 -8.08 16.80
C PHE A 15 13.44 -8.37 17.35
N VAL A 16 14.31 -7.36 17.45
CA VAL A 16 15.67 -7.53 17.98
C VAL A 16 15.64 -7.98 19.45
N VAL A 17 14.81 -7.34 20.28
CA VAL A 17 14.70 -7.69 21.72
C VAL A 17 14.10 -9.07 21.90
N GLY A 18 12.98 -9.36 21.23
CA GLY A 18 12.30 -10.65 21.31
C GLY A 18 13.16 -11.80 20.78
N TYR A 19 13.90 -11.56 19.70
CA TYR A 19 14.84 -12.55 19.15
C TYR A 19 16.00 -12.84 20.11
N ALA A 20 16.60 -11.80 20.71
CA ALA A 20 17.71 -11.96 21.65
C ALA A 20 17.33 -12.77 22.90
N VAL A 21 16.07 -12.66 23.35
CA VAL A 21 15.54 -13.38 24.52
C VAL A 21 14.84 -14.70 24.12
N ALA A 22 14.65 -14.95 22.82
CA ALA A 22 13.88 -16.06 22.27
C ALA A 22 12.42 -16.14 22.81
N ASP A 23 11.81 -14.99 23.09
CA ASP A 23 10.44 -14.88 23.63
C ASP A 23 9.54 -14.07 22.69
N PHE A 24 8.54 -14.76 22.12
CA PHE A 24 7.57 -14.17 21.20
C PHE A 24 6.52 -13.30 21.91
N GLN A 25 6.14 -13.63 23.14
CA GLN A 25 5.20 -12.81 23.91
C GLN A 25 5.84 -11.45 24.25
N LEU A 26 7.10 -11.46 24.66
CA LEU A 26 7.86 -10.23 24.90
C LEU A 26 7.96 -9.38 23.62
N MET A 27 8.24 -10.00 22.47
CA MET A 27 8.25 -9.31 21.18
C MET A 27 6.93 -8.56 20.92
N LEU A 28 5.80 -9.26 21.09
CA LEU A 28 4.48 -8.67 20.88
C LEU A 28 4.17 -7.56 21.89
N LEU A 29 4.56 -7.71 23.15
CA LEU A 29 4.35 -6.69 24.19
C LEU A 29 5.14 -5.41 23.88
N VAL A 30 6.41 -5.53 23.48
CA VAL A 30 7.24 -4.38 23.09
C VAL A 30 6.65 -3.69 21.86
N TYR A 31 6.23 -4.46 20.86
CA TYR A 31 5.59 -3.90 19.67
C TYR A 31 4.26 -3.20 19.99
N ALA A 32 3.41 -3.83 20.81
CA ALA A 32 2.15 -3.24 21.26
C ALA A 32 2.38 -1.92 22.02
N GLY A 33 3.40 -1.86 22.87
CA GLY A 33 3.84 -0.63 23.51
C GLY A 33 4.22 0.46 22.50
N GLY A 34 4.97 0.08 21.45
CA GLY A 34 5.31 0.98 20.34
C GLY A 34 4.09 1.50 19.56
N VAL A 35 3.09 0.66 19.33
CA VAL A 35 1.82 1.06 18.70
C VAL A 35 1.06 2.07 19.58
N VAL A 36 0.94 1.79 20.88
CA VAL A 36 0.28 2.70 21.83
C VAL A 36 1.00 4.04 21.92
N LEU A 37 2.33 4.04 22.01
CA LEU A 37 3.14 5.26 21.98
C LEU A 37 2.92 6.04 20.68
N THR A 38 2.93 5.36 19.53
CA THR A 38 2.71 5.99 18.24
C THR A 38 1.33 6.64 18.18
N ALA A 39 0.30 5.93 18.62
CA ALA A 39 -1.06 6.47 18.69
C ALA A 39 -1.13 7.69 19.61
N LEU A 40 -0.50 7.64 20.79
CA LEU A 40 -0.40 8.80 21.67
C LEU A 40 0.29 9.98 20.99
N VAL A 41 1.31 9.77 20.18
CA VAL A 41 2.02 10.85 19.47
C VAL A 41 1.22 11.42 18.28
N THR A 42 0.44 10.60 17.59
CA THR A 42 -0.17 11.01 16.30
C THR A 42 -1.66 11.33 16.38
N VAL A 43 -2.39 10.69 17.30
CA VAL A 43 -3.86 10.78 17.38
C VAL A 43 -4.35 12.03 18.10
N PRO A 44 -3.83 12.43 19.27
CA PRO A 44 -4.40 13.56 19.97
C PRO A 44 -4.14 14.86 19.20
N ASN A 45 -5.15 15.72 19.23
CA ASN A 45 -5.02 17.14 18.94
C ASN A 45 -4.09 17.74 20.01
N TRP A 46 -2.80 17.78 19.71
CA TRP A 46 -1.84 18.35 20.63
C TRP A 46 -2.06 19.87 20.74
N PRO A 47 -2.16 20.41 21.96
CA PRO A 47 -2.40 21.84 22.17
C PRO A 47 -1.28 22.72 21.62
N PHE A 48 -0.11 22.16 21.28
CA PHE A 48 0.96 22.86 20.56
C PHE A 48 0.60 23.15 19.09
N PHE A 49 -0.04 22.21 18.39
CA PHE A 49 -0.38 22.36 16.97
C PHE A 49 -1.67 23.15 16.74
N ASN A 50 -2.53 23.26 17.75
CA ASN A 50 -3.83 23.92 17.64
C ASN A 50 -3.88 25.31 18.30
N ARG A 51 -2.72 25.97 18.46
CA ARG A 51 -2.65 27.33 19.05
C ARG A 51 -3.10 28.43 18.09
N HIS A 52 -3.00 28.18 16.80
CA HIS A 52 -3.45 29.11 15.77
C HIS A 52 -4.73 28.54 15.17
N PRO A 53 -5.92 28.95 15.66
CA PRO A 53 -7.17 28.50 15.08
C PRO A 53 -7.15 28.86 13.59
N LEU A 54 -7.32 27.84 12.74
CA LEU A 54 -7.42 28.02 11.30
C LEU A 54 -8.64 28.93 11.05
N LYS A 55 -8.39 30.13 10.52
CA LYS A 55 -9.46 31.01 10.06
C LYS A 55 -10.02 30.41 8.77
N TRP A 56 -11.02 29.54 8.92
CA TRP A 56 -11.76 29.01 7.79
C TRP A 56 -12.34 30.15 6.99
N LEU A 57 -12.29 30.04 5.67
CA LEU A 57 -12.87 31.03 4.77
C LEU A 57 -14.38 31.07 5.02
N GLU A 58 -14.95 32.27 5.21
CA GLU A 58 -16.40 32.47 5.34
C GLU A 58 -17.12 31.77 4.18
N ALA A 59 -18.24 31.09 4.43
CA ALA A 59 -18.95 30.32 3.41
C ALA A 59 -19.25 31.15 2.15
N ALA A 60 -19.52 32.46 2.32
CA ALA A 60 -19.72 33.40 1.22
C ALA A 60 -18.44 33.65 0.38
N GLU A 61 -17.27 33.77 1.00
CA GLU A 61 -15.99 33.85 0.29
C GLU A 61 -15.60 32.51 -0.35
N ALA A 62 -15.95 31.38 0.28
CA ALA A 62 -15.75 30.03 -0.27
C ALA A 62 -16.60 29.76 -1.53
N ASP A 63 -17.78 30.39 -1.63
CA ASP A 63 -18.62 30.37 -2.83
C ASP A 63 -18.19 31.38 -3.90
N ARG A 64 -17.60 32.52 -3.50
CA ARG A 64 -17.01 33.51 -4.43
C ARG A 64 -15.76 33.00 -5.13
N HIS A 65 -15.04 32.07 -4.51
CA HIS A 65 -13.96 31.35 -5.16
C HIS A 65 -14.57 30.11 -5.82
N PRO A 66 -14.87 30.11 -7.14
CA PRO A 66 -15.32 28.90 -7.79
C PRO A 66 -14.27 27.83 -7.52
N ARG A 67 -14.68 26.73 -6.87
CA ARG A 67 -13.79 25.57 -6.73
C ARG A 67 -13.29 25.28 -8.14
N PRO A 68 -11.96 25.10 -8.35
CA PRO A 68 -11.45 24.71 -9.65
C PRO A 68 -12.31 23.54 -10.13
N PRO A 69 -12.73 23.51 -11.41
CA PRO A 69 -13.66 22.51 -11.92
C PRO A 69 -13.26 21.17 -11.35
N GLN A 70 -14.08 20.65 -10.42
CA GLN A 70 -13.80 19.35 -9.84
C GLN A 70 -13.84 18.41 -11.03
N PRO A 71 -12.72 17.75 -11.38
CA PRO A 71 -12.77 16.74 -12.42
C PRO A 71 -13.90 15.77 -12.05
N PRO A 72 -14.71 15.34 -13.03
CA PRO A 72 -15.93 14.57 -12.79
C PRO A 72 -15.63 13.48 -11.76
N ALA A 73 -16.39 13.51 -10.66
CA ALA A 73 -16.12 12.81 -9.41
C ALA A 73 -15.45 11.45 -9.63
N SER A 74 -14.11 11.42 -9.48
CA SER A 74 -13.24 10.30 -9.13
C SER A 74 -13.37 8.95 -9.85
N ALA A 75 -14.32 8.74 -10.77
CA ALA A 75 -14.52 7.47 -11.47
C ALA A 75 -13.37 7.21 -12.45
N THR A 76 -12.86 8.27 -13.09
CA THR A 76 -11.84 8.15 -14.14
C THR A 76 -10.46 7.75 -13.58
N GLY A 77 -10.15 8.11 -12.33
CA GLY A 77 -8.85 7.80 -11.70
C GLY A 77 -8.79 6.39 -11.12
N GLU A 78 -9.84 5.94 -10.44
CA GLU A 78 -9.89 4.61 -9.84
C GLU A 78 -9.98 3.50 -10.91
N LEU A 79 -10.79 3.72 -11.95
CA LEU A 79 -10.91 2.78 -13.06
C LEU A 79 -9.59 2.65 -13.85
N SER A 80 -8.83 3.74 -13.97
CA SER A 80 -7.53 3.75 -14.66
C SER A 80 -6.51 2.85 -13.97
N TRP A 81 -6.26 3.05 -12.66
CA TRP A 81 -5.26 2.25 -11.95
C TRP A 81 -5.69 0.78 -11.80
N LYS A 82 -6.99 0.51 -11.62
CA LYS A 82 -7.50 -0.86 -11.65
C LYS A 82 -7.31 -1.53 -13.01
N ALA A 83 -7.43 -0.78 -14.11
CA ALA A 83 -7.12 -1.26 -15.45
C ALA A 83 -5.61 -1.50 -15.66
N TYR A 84 -4.74 -0.62 -15.15
CA TYR A 84 -3.29 -0.83 -15.16
C TYR A 84 -2.87 -2.06 -14.34
N LEU A 85 -3.42 -2.24 -13.14
CA LEU A 85 -3.20 -3.43 -12.33
C LEU A 85 -3.67 -4.69 -13.08
N LEU A 86 -4.88 -4.68 -13.64
CA LEU A 86 -5.40 -5.79 -14.44
C LEU A 86 -4.51 -6.08 -15.67
N TYR A 87 -3.98 -5.05 -16.32
CA TYR A 87 -3.04 -5.19 -17.44
C TYR A 87 -1.72 -5.82 -17.00
N GLU A 88 -1.16 -5.42 -15.86
CA GLU A 88 0.07 -6.02 -15.33
C GLU A 88 -0.16 -7.50 -14.93
N GLU A 89 -1.29 -7.84 -14.31
CA GLU A 89 -1.66 -9.24 -14.02
C GLU A 89 -1.80 -10.07 -15.31
N LEU A 90 -2.55 -9.57 -16.29
CA LEU A 90 -2.74 -10.23 -17.59
C LEU A 90 -1.42 -10.36 -18.35
N LYS A 91 -0.52 -9.38 -18.26
CA LYS A 91 0.81 -9.41 -18.87
C LYS A 91 1.64 -10.55 -18.26
N ILE A 92 1.65 -10.70 -16.94
CA ILE A 92 2.37 -11.79 -16.25
C ILE A 92 1.83 -13.15 -16.74
N VAL A 93 0.51 -13.33 -16.73
CA VAL A 93 -0.15 -14.57 -17.17
C VAL A 93 0.15 -14.87 -18.62
N TRP A 94 0.03 -13.88 -19.51
CA TRP A 94 0.30 -14.06 -20.94
C TRP A 94 1.77 -14.40 -21.23
N HIS A 95 2.72 -13.80 -20.50
CA HIS A 95 4.15 -14.15 -20.62
C HIS A 95 4.43 -15.55 -20.08
N ALA A 96 3.80 -15.94 -18.98
CA ALA A 96 3.89 -17.29 -18.43
C ALA A 96 3.31 -18.33 -19.39
N LEU A 97 2.09 -18.11 -19.91
CA LEU A 97 1.44 -18.96 -20.89
C LEU A 97 2.27 -19.09 -22.18
N ARG A 98 2.79 -17.96 -22.69
CA ARG A 98 3.69 -17.97 -23.85
C ARG A 98 4.97 -18.76 -23.58
N LYS A 99 5.52 -18.66 -22.37
CA LYS A 99 6.72 -19.41 -21.97
C LYS A 99 6.43 -20.91 -21.88
N VAL A 100 5.28 -21.29 -21.33
CA VAL A 100 4.79 -22.68 -21.28
C VAL A 100 4.51 -23.21 -22.69
N ALA A 101 3.84 -22.45 -23.55
CA ALA A 101 3.54 -22.85 -24.92
C ALA A 101 4.82 -23.09 -25.75
N LYS A 102 5.84 -22.23 -25.61
CA LYS A 102 7.16 -22.44 -26.22
C LYS A 102 7.92 -23.63 -25.64
N HIS A 103 7.60 -24.06 -24.42
CA HIS A 103 8.20 -25.23 -23.79
C HIS A 103 7.50 -26.53 -24.21
N GLN A 104 6.18 -26.50 -24.36
CA GLN A 104 5.36 -27.65 -24.77
C GLN A 104 5.44 -27.94 -26.28
N GLY A 105 5.58 -26.91 -27.12
CA GLY A 105 5.81 -27.07 -28.56
C GLY A 105 7.14 -27.74 -28.95
N ARG A 106 8.07 -27.89 -28.00
CA ARG A 106 9.33 -28.65 -28.19
C ARG A 106 9.16 -30.17 -28.00
N HIS A 107 8.06 -30.62 -27.39
CA HIS A 107 7.81 -32.04 -27.10
C HIS A 107 6.82 -32.72 -28.04
N LEU A 108 6.06 -31.96 -28.85
CA LEU A 108 5.07 -32.51 -29.82
C LEU A 108 5.61 -32.66 -31.26
N ALA A 109 6.84 -32.20 -31.54
CA ALA A 109 7.48 -32.37 -32.84
C ALA A 109 7.95 -33.81 -33.18
N PRO A 110 8.32 -34.71 -32.24
CA PRO A 110 8.86 -36.01 -32.64
C PRO A 110 7.78 -37.06 -33.00
N SER A 111 6.48 -36.77 -32.86
CA SER A 111 5.42 -37.80 -33.03
C SER A 111 4.76 -37.85 -34.41
N ILE A 112 4.90 -36.81 -35.24
CA ILE A 112 4.26 -36.77 -36.58
C ILE A 112 5.14 -37.49 -37.63
N HIS A 113 6.43 -37.64 -37.39
CA HIS A 113 7.35 -38.39 -38.26
C HIS A 113 7.39 -39.91 -37.98
N ALA A 114 6.63 -40.41 -37.00
CA ALA A 114 6.61 -41.83 -36.64
C ALA A 114 5.37 -42.59 -37.17
N LEU A 115 4.47 -41.92 -37.89
CA LEU A 115 3.21 -42.49 -38.41
C LEU A 115 3.02 -42.30 -39.94
N LEU A 116 4.09 -41.93 -40.66
CA LEU A 116 4.21 -41.97 -42.13
C LEU A 116 5.47 -42.76 -42.48
#